data_AF-A0A848WNT6-F1
#
_entry.id   AF-A0A848WNT6-F1
#
_cell.length_a   1.000
_cell.length_b   1.000
_cell.length_c   1.000
_cell.angle_alpha   90.00
_cell.angle_beta   90.00
_cell.angle_gamma   90.00
#
_symmetry.space_group_name_H-M   'P 1'
#
loop_
_entity.id
_entity.type
_entity.pdbx_description
1 polymer ?
#
loop_
_entity_poly.entity_id
_entity_poly.type
_entity_poly.pdbx_seq_one_letter_code
_entity_poly.pdbx_strand_id
1 'polypeptide(L)'
;LGTASVQSSEILSRMLKREKIVHNVLNAKYHMQEAEIVARAGLKGAVTVATNMAGRGTDIKLGEGVREAGGLFVIATERHQSRRIDRQLRGRCSRQGDPGMSVFYVSFEDDLMVKFGAAERMTRMMERFGLEEGQELEHKWLNKSVENAQKKVEQRNYLGRKHILEYDDVMNNQRAVVYGYRNRIIQTEDPHSMVLDIIEEQIPTKAEEFFNPDSGDLDYDAFLEWVNIHFPVGLSPEAAEFETRDIEGNLDFIIERVKAAYNFKCAHEDPDVLENLERYIILKNIDEAWIEHLYEMDGLRESIGNYRYAQKDPLVEYKLKAYEIFTGLMDGIRNSALETLFSLTTQRPEDYQNIMRNMPQNLSSNTDILSDFAGSDGLAAASAHAAANPQAPAQPQITLPIKREEPKVGRNDPCPCGSGKKYKKCCGKISAGV
;
A
#
# COMPACT_ATOMS: atom_id res chain seq x y z
N LEU A 1 -15.35 28.08 -21.76
CA LEU A 1 -14.32 27.54 -22.67
C LEU A 1 -13.46 26.57 -21.87
N GLY A 2 -13.53 25.28 -22.15
CA GLY A 2 -12.73 24.24 -21.48
C GLY A 2 -11.53 23.85 -22.33
N THR A 3 -10.36 23.80 -21.72
CA THR A 3 -9.09 23.42 -22.35
C THR A 3 -8.38 22.34 -21.54
N ALA A 4 -7.52 21.53 -22.16
CA ALA A 4 -6.86 20.43 -21.47
C ALA A 4 -5.59 20.84 -20.71
N SER A 5 -4.96 21.96 -21.10
CA SER A 5 -3.72 22.43 -20.49
C SER A 5 -3.75 23.93 -20.18
N VAL A 6 -2.92 24.36 -19.23
CA VAL A 6 -2.71 25.79 -18.91
C VAL A 6 -2.21 26.55 -20.14
N GLN A 7 -1.31 25.94 -20.91
CA GLN A 7 -0.78 26.52 -22.14
C GLN A 7 -1.89 26.78 -23.17
N SER A 8 -2.80 25.81 -23.37
CA SER A 8 -3.96 25.96 -24.26
C SER A 8 -4.89 27.09 -23.78
N SER A 9 -5.11 27.22 -22.46
CA SER A 9 -5.86 28.33 -21.87
C SER A 9 -5.22 29.69 -22.16
N GLU A 10 -3.90 29.81 -22.04
CA GLU A 10 -3.17 31.05 -22.30
C GLU A 10 -3.16 31.45 -23.78
N ILE A 11 -3.03 30.47 -24.68
CA ILE A 11 -3.14 30.70 -26.14
C ILE A 11 -4.53 31.21 -26.47
N LEU A 12 -5.57 30.54 -25.98
CA LEU A 12 -6.96 30.94 -26.20
C LEU A 12 -7.26 32.34 -25.61
N SER A 13 -6.74 32.62 -24.42
CA SER A 13 -6.84 33.94 -23.80
C SER A 13 -6.22 35.02 -24.67
N ARG A 14 -5.04 34.79 -25.25
CA ARG A 14 -4.40 35.74 -26.18
C ARG A 14 -5.25 35.98 -27.43
N MET A 15 -5.84 34.93 -28.00
CA MET A 15 -6.74 35.05 -29.16
C MET A 15 -7.97 35.89 -28.83
N LEU A 16 -8.62 35.64 -27.68
CA LEU A 16 -9.76 36.41 -27.22
C LEU A 16 -9.42 37.89 -26.96
N LYS A 17 -8.22 38.18 -26.40
CA LYS A 17 -7.75 39.56 -26.22
C LYS A 17 -7.59 40.28 -27.55
N ARG A 18 -7.08 39.59 -28.58
CA ARG A 18 -6.92 40.15 -29.93
C ARG A 18 -8.26 40.55 -30.55
N GLU A 19 -9.28 39.74 -30.32
CA GLU A 19 -10.67 40.00 -30.75
C GLU A 19 -11.44 40.92 -29.77
N LYS A 20 -10.78 41.49 -28.76
CA LYS A 20 -11.37 42.40 -27.75
C LYS A 20 -12.53 41.80 -26.95
N ILE A 21 -12.51 40.47 -26.74
CA ILE A 21 -13.48 39.77 -25.91
C ILE A 21 -12.99 39.76 -24.46
N VAL A 22 -13.74 40.40 -23.56
CA VAL A 22 -13.45 40.40 -22.12
C VAL A 22 -13.71 39.00 -21.56
N HIS A 23 -12.72 38.42 -20.88
CA HIS A 23 -12.81 37.07 -20.33
C HIS A 23 -11.94 36.90 -19.09
N ASN A 24 -12.26 35.88 -18.30
CA ASN A 24 -11.46 35.42 -17.17
C ASN A 24 -10.78 34.08 -17.48
N VAL A 25 -9.63 33.81 -16.85
CA VAL A 25 -8.89 32.56 -17.03
C VAL A 25 -8.72 31.87 -15.67
N LEU A 26 -9.03 30.58 -15.61
CA LEU A 26 -8.92 29.74 -14.41
C LEU A 26 -7.84 28.67 -14.61
N ASN A 27 -6.84 28.65 -13.73
CA ASN A 27 -5.63 27.84 -13.89
C ASN A 27 -5.40 26.83 -12.74
N ALA A 28 -6.39 26.62 -11.87
CA ALA A 28 -6.34 25.76 -10.69
C ALA A 28 -5.25 26.15 -9.66
N LYS A 29 -4.90 27.44 -9.56
CA LYS A 29 -3.88 27.94 -8.60
C LYS A 29 -4.48 28.55 -7.34
N TYR A 30 -5.64 29.19 -7.42
CA TYR A 30 -6.25 29.93 -6.31
C TYR A 30 -7.73 29.59 -6.16
N HIS A 31 -8.04 28.51 -5.45
CA HIS A 31 -9.40 27.94 -5.40
C HIS A 31 -10.50 28.91 -4.95
N MET A 32 -10.25 29.77 -3.96
CA MET A 32 -11.25 30.75 -3.48
C MET A 32 -11.60 31.80 -4.54
N GLN A 33 -10.59 32.41 -5.16
CA GLN A 33 -10.80 33.40 -6.23
C GLN A 33 -11.47 32.75 -7.46
N GLU A 34 -11.09 31.52 -7.77
CA GLU A 34 -11.71 30.76 -8.87
C GLU A 34 -13.19 30.48 -8.61
N ALA A 35 -13.59 30.17 -7.37
CA ALA A 35 -14.99 29.97 -7.02
C ALA A 35 -15.82 31.24 -7.24
N GLU A 36 -15.31 32.42 -6.87
CA GLU A 36 -15.98 33.70 -7.14
C GLU A 36 -16.14 33.99 -8.63
N ILE A 37 -15.10 33.71 -9.42
CA ILE A 37 -15.15 33.89 -10.88
C ILE A 37 -16.16 32.92 -11.51
N VAL A 38 -16.18 31.65 -11.06
CA VAL A 38 -17.12 30.63 -11.57
C VAL A 38 -18.56 30.97 -11.20
N ALA A 39 -18.81 31.49 -10.00
CA ALA A 39 -20.15 31.92 -9.58
C ALA A 39 -20.70 33.04 -10.48
N ARG A 40 -19.82 33.89 -11.02
CA ARG A 40 -20.19 34.98 -11.97
C ARG A 40 -20.15 34.55 -13.43
N ALA A 41 -19.71 33.32 -13.74
CA ALA A 41 -19.56 32.84 -15.11
C ALA A 41 -20.89 32.66 -15.86
N GLY A 42 -22.02 32.61 -15.14
CA GLY A 42 -23.36 32.51 -15.72
C GLY A 42 -24.05 33.85 -16.00
N LEU A 43 -23.37 34.98 -15.82
CA LEU A 43 -23.90 36.31 -16.14
C LEU A 43 -23.88 36.59 -17.65
N LYS A 44 -24.77 37.47 -18.10
CA LYS A 44 -24.86 37.86 -19.52
C LYS A 44 -23.55 38.50 -19.99
N GLY A 45 -23.00 37.98 -21.10
CA GLY A 45 -21.73 38.46 -21.67
C GLY A 45 -20.47 37.94 -20.95
N ALA A 46 -20.61 37.10 -19.91
CA ALA A 46 -19.47 36.53 -19.23
C ALA A 46 -18.79 35.45 -20.09
N VAL A 47 -17.47 35.57 -20.26
CA VAL A 47 -16.64 34.55 -20.92
C VAL A 47 -15.59 34.06 -19.93
N THR A 48 -15.57 32.75 -19.70
CA THR A 48 -14.62 32.11 -18.79
C THR A 48 -13.87 31.00 -19.50
N VAL A 49 -12.54 31.08 -19.47
CA VAL A 49 -11.60 30.04 -19.91
C VAL A 49 -11.17 29.24 -18.69
N ALA A 50 -11.28 27.93 -18.74
CA ALA A 50 -10.94 27.03 -17.66
C ALA A 50 -10.09 25.87 -18.17
N THR A 51 -9.06 25.52 -17.42
CA THR A 51 -8.40 24.22 -17.56
C THR A 51 -9.27 23.11 -16.95
N ASN A 52 -9.09 21.87 -17.38
CA ASN A 52 -9.91 20.70 -17.00
C ASN A 52 -10.32 20.57 -15.52
N MET A 53 -9.50 21.06 -14.59
CA MET A 53 -9.75 20.93 -13.15
C MET A 53 -10.25 22.20 -12.46
N ALA A 54 -10.21 23.35 -13.13
CA ALA A 54 -10.52 24.62 -12.48
C ALA A 54 -12.04 24.79 -12.26
N GLY A 55 -12.42 25.33 -11.11
CA GLY A 55 -13.84 25.56 -10.76
C GLY A 55 -14.66 24.29 -10.50
N ARG A 56 -14.02 23.16 -10.17
CA ARG A 56 -14.74 21.95 -9.74
C ARG A 56 -15.45 22.18 -8.40
N GLY A 57 -16.65 21.63 -8.25
CA GLY A 57 -17.46 21.77 -7.03
C GLY A 57 -18.29 23.06 -6.94
N THR A 58 -17.98 24.09 -7.73
CA THR A 58 -18.80 25.32 -7.78
C THR A 58 -19.85 25.24 -8.88
N ASP A 59 -21.08 25.61 -8.54
CA ASP A 59 -22.21 25.67 -9.47
C ASP A 59 -22.23 26.98 -10.26
N ILE A 60 -22.67 26.93 -11.53
CA ILE A 60 -22.80 28.10 -12.39
C ILE A 60 -24.29 28.40 -12.53
N LYS A 61 -24.76 29.40 -11.77
CA LYS A 61 -26.16 29.86 -11.86
C LYS A 61 -26.31 30.84 -13.01
N LEU A 62 -27.38 30.68 -13.79
CA LEU A 62 -27.70 31.62 -14.87
C LEU A 62 -28.19 32.94 -14.27
N GLY A 63 -27.63 34.05 -14.75
CA GLY A 63 -28.08 35.40 -14.41
C GLY A 63 -29.37 35.79 -15.15
N GLU A 64 -29.89 36.97 -14.82
CA GLU A 64 -31.08 37.53 -15.46
C GLU A 64 -30.91 37.68 -16.98
N GLY A 65 -31.92 37.27 -17.75
CA GLY A 65 -31.91 37.40 -19.21
C GLY A 65 -31.06 36.36 -19.96
N VAL A 66 -30.36 35.47 -19.25
CA VAL A 66 -29.47 34.44 -19.87
C VAL A 66 -30.27 33.21 -20.28
N ARG A 67 -31.33 32.87 -19.53
CA ARG A 67 -32.20 31.73 -19.84
C ARG A 67 -32.90 31.93 -21.19
N GLU A 68 -33.39 33.13 -21.46
CA GLU A 68 -34.05 33.52 -22.72
C GLU A 68 -33.05 33.54 -23.88
N ALA A 69 -31.78 33.80 -23.61
CA ALA A 69 -30.70 33.80 -24.61
C ALA A 69 -30.18 32.39 -24.98
N GLY A 70 -30.76 31.32 -24.39
CA GLY A 70 -30.35 29.93 -24.65
C GLY A 70 -29.46 29.31 -23.57
N GLY A 71 -29.19 30.03 -22.48
CA GLY A 71 -28.46 29.51 -21.32
C GLY A 71 -26.95 29.46 -21.49
N LEU A 72 -26.28 28.60 -20.72
CA LEU A 72 -24.82 28.49 -20.73
C LEU A 72 -24.35 27.72 -21.97
N PHE A 73 -23.41 28.31 -22.72
CA PHE A 73 -22.73 27.64 -23.83
C PHE A 73 -21.34 27.15 -23.42
N VAL A 74 -21.17 25.83 -23.37
CA VAL A 74 -19.90 25.19 -23.03
C VAL A 74 -19.19 24.75 -24.30
N ILE A 75 -18.06 25.39 -24.59
CA ILE A 75 -17.18 25.01 -25.68
C ILE A 75 -15.95 24.32 -25.11
N ALA A 76 -15.66 23.11 -25.57
CA ALA A 76 -14.39 22.42 -25.34
C ALA A 76 -13.50 22.58 -26.57
N THR A 77 -12.25 22.99 -26.37
CA THR A 77 -11.29 23.17 -27.47
C THR A 77 -10.69 21.86 -27.98
N GLU A 78 -10.77 20.81 -27.17
CA GLU A 78 -10.22 19.49 -27.47
C GLU A 78 -11.00 18.42 -26.68
N ARG A 79 -10.71 17.15 -26.95
CA ARG A 79 -11.29 16.01 -26.21
C ARG A 79 -10.29 15.44 -25.24
N HIS A 80 -10.73 15.22 -24.00
CA HIS A 80 -9.89 14.58 -23.01
C HIS A 80 -9.67 13.11 -23.33
N GLN A 81 -8.54 12.55 -22.90
CA GLN A 81 -8.30 11.10 -22.88
C GLN A 81 -9.38 10.30 -22.13
N SER A 82 -10.09 10.91 -21.16
CA SER A 82 -11.15 10.24 -20.41
C SER A 82 -12.50 10.87 -20.71
N ARG A 83 -13.45 10.03 -21.09
CA ARG A 83 -14.82 10.44 -21.40
C ARG A 83 -15.54 10.99 -20.17
N ARG A 84 -15.13 10.59 -18.98
CA ARG A 84 -15.68 11.10 -17.71
C ARG A 84 -15.44 12.60 -17.58
N ILE A 85 -14.26 13.10 -17.96
CA ILE A 85 -13.90 14.52 -17.81
C ILE A 85 -14.65 15.36 -18.84
N ASP A 86 -14.76 14.89 -20.09
CA ASP A 86 -15.62 15.52 -21.10
C ASP A 86 -17.08 15.65 -20.63
N ARG A 87 -17.63 14.58 -20.02
CA ARG A 87 -18.99 14.60 -19.46
C ARG A 87 -19.12 15.60 -18.29
N GLN A 88 -18.08 15.77 -17.48
CA GLN A 88 -18.07 16.78 -16.41
C GLN A 88 -18.07 18.20 -16.97
N LEU A 89 -17.30 18.47 -18.02
CA LEU A 89 -17.29 19.75 -18.70
C LEU A 89 -18.67 20.02 -19.32
N ARG A 90 -19.24 19.04 -20.03
CA ARG A 90 -20.61 19.13 -20.56
C ARG A 90 -21.65 19.40 -19.46
N GLY A 91 -21.55 18.73 -18.33
CA GLY A 91 -22.47 18.90 -17.18
C GLY A 91 -22.36 20.24 -16.44
N ARG A 92 -21.59 21.20 -16.97
CA ARG A 92 -21.59 22.59 -16.49
C ARG A 92 -22.77 23.39 -17.02
N CYS A 93 -23.31 23.06 -18.19
CA CYS A 93 -24.53 23.66 -18.70
C CYS A 93 -25.76 22.79 -18.38
N SER A 94 -26.94 23.36 -18.63
CA SER A 94 -28.24 22.65 -18.56
C SER A 94 -28.54 21.99 -17.21
N ARG A 95 -28.13 22.63 -16.11
CA ARG A 95 -28.42 22.14 -14.75
C ARG A 95 -29.87 22.41 -14.40
N GLN A 96 -30.51 21.50 -13.66
CA GLN A 96 -31.90 21.66 -13.18
C GLN A 96 -32.93 22.02 -14.28
N GLY A 97 -32.71 21.53 -15.51
CA GLY A 97 -33.61 21.80 -16.64
C GLY A 97 -33.42 23.17 -17.31
N ASP A 98 -32.35 23.89 -16.97
CA ASP A 98 -31.97 25.11 -17.69
C ASP A 98 -31.62 24.82 -19.16
N PRO A 99 -31.87 25.77 -20.07
CA PRO A 99 -31.35 25.67 -21.43
C PRO A 99 -29.82 25.75 -21.41
N GLY A 100 -29.20 25.15 -22.41
CA GLY A 100 -27.75 25.19 -22.56
C GLY A 100 -27.31 24.38 -23.75
N MET A 101 -26.09 24.67 -24.21
CA MET A 101 -25.49 23.99 -25.35
C MET A 101 -24.07 23.58 -25.00
N SER A 102 -23.61 22.47 -25.57
CA SER A 102 -22.21 22.07 -25.47
C SER A 102 -21.67 21.64 -26.81
N VAL A 103 -20.52 22.16 -27.21
CA VAL A 103 -19.82 21.79 -28.44
C VAL A 103 -18.38 21.41 -28.09
N PHE A 104 -17.88 20.36 -28.75
CA PHE A 104 -16.51 19.91 -28.60
C PHE A 104 -15.83 20.01 -29.96
N TYR A 105 -14.77 20.82 -30.02
CA TYR A 105 -13.89 20.87 -31.18
C TYR A 105 -12.80 19.81 -31.03
N VAL A 106 -12.41 19.23 -32.16
CA VAL A 106 -11.33 18.23 -32.26
C VAL A 106 -10.59 18.49 -33.55
N SER A 107 -9.26 18.53 -33.47
CA SER A 107 -8.38 18.48 -34.64
C SER A 107 -7.85 17.06 -34.84
N PHE A 108 -7.52 16.71 -36.09
CA PHE A 108 -6.77 15.47 -36.37
C PHE A 108 -5.35 15.51 -35.80
N GLU A 109 -4.82 16.71 -35.55
CA GLU A 109 -3.52 16.95 -34.92
C GLU A 109 -3.56 16.83 -33.39
N ASP A 110 -4.75 16.70 -32.80
CA ASP A 110 -4.87 16.58 -31.35
C ASP A 110 -4.20 15.30 -30.84
N ASP A 111 -3.61 15.41 -29.66
CA ASP A 111 -2.84 14.37 -28.99
C ASP A 111 -3.59 13.02 -28.89
N LEU A 112 -4.91 13.08 -28.66
CA LEU A 112 -5.79 11.92 -28.62
C LEU A 112 -5.88 11.21 -29.99
N MET A 113 -5.97 11.99 -31.07
CA MET A 113 -6.12 11.51 -32.43
C MET A 113 -4.79 11.00 -32.99
N VAL A 114 -3.69 11.67 -32.67
CA VAL A 114 -2.33 11.26 -33.04
C VAL A 114 -1.96 9.93 -32.37
N LYS A 115 -2.17 9.82 -31.05
CA LYS A 115 -1.70 8.66 -30.27
C LYS A 115 -2.63 7.44 -30.36
N PHE A 116 -3.93 7.65 -30.57
CA PHE A 116 -4.93 6.58 -30.44
C PHE A 116 -6.02 6.60 -31.50
N GLY A 117 -6.11 7.67 -32.28
CA GLY A 117 -6.86 7.67 -33.52
C GLY A 117 -6.24 6.71 -34.52
N ALA A 118 -7.04 6.19 -35.44
CA ALA A 118 -6.51 5.52 -36.61
C ALA A 118 -5.92 6.57 -37.57
N ALA A 119 -4.88 7.29 -37.15
CA ALA A 119 -4.30 8.44 -37.85
C ALA A 119 -4.06 8.09 -39.33
N GLU A 120 -3.41 6.95 -39.61
CA GLU A 120 -3.19 6.46 -40.98
C GLU A 120 -4.45 6.17 -41.80
N ARG A 121 -5.56 5.75 -41.18
CA ARG A 121 -6.84 5.58 -41.90
C ARG A 121 -7.52 6.91 -42.14
N MET A 122 -7.39 7.85 -41.21
CA MET A 122 -8.01 9.16 -41.29
C MET A 122 -7.30 10.04 -42.31
N THR A 123 -5.96 10.05 -42.33
CA THR A 123 -5.16 10.74 -43.35
C THR A 123 -5.45 10.20 -44.76
N ARG A 124 -5.46 8.86 -44.95
CA ARG A 124 -5.83 8.25 -46.23
C ARG A 124 -7.27 8.56 -46.66
N MET A 125 -8.16 8.80 -45.70
CA MET A 125 -9.53 9.21 -45.98
C MET A 125 -9.59 10.69 -46.40
N MET A 126 -8.85 11.58 -45.75
CA MET A 126 -8.75 13.00 -46.14
C MET A 126 -8.21 13.17 -47.56
N GLU A 127 -7.14 12.44 -47.89
CA GLU A 127 -6.55 12.43 -49.25
C GLU A 127 -7.53 11.92 -50.31
N ARG A 128 -8.35 10.91 -49.96
CA ARG A 128 -9.31 10.29 -50.90
C ARG A 128 -10.57 11.12 -51.09
N PHE A 129 -11.01 11.85 -50.07
CA PHE A 129 -12.22 12.67 -50.11
C PHE A 129 -11.96 14.13 -50.52
N GLY A 130 -10.69 14.55 -50.68
CA GLY A 130 -10.35 15.90 -51.15
C GLY A 130 -10.81 16.99 -50.18
N LEU A 131 -10.66 16.74 -48.88
CA LEU A 131 -11.09 17.68 -47.83
C LEU A 131 -10.11 18.85 -47.74
N GLU A 132 -10.62 20.08 -47.77
CA GLU A 132 -9.82 21.31 -47.67
C GLU A 132 -9.49 21.66 -46.21
N GLU A 133 -8.34 22.30 -45.99
CA GLU A 133 -7.90 22.75 -44.67
C GLU A 133 -8.86 23.82 -44.13
N GLY A 134 -9.41 23.59 -42.93
CA GLY A 134 -10.40 24.49 -42.32
C GLY A 134 -11.87 24.15 -42.62
N GLN A 135 -12.17 23.08 -43.36
CA GLN A 135 -13.54 22.62 -43.56
C GLN A 135 -14.09 21.95 -42.29
N GLU A 136 -15.23 22.43 -41.79
CA GLU A 136 -15.94 21.79 -40.67
C GLU A 136 -16.56 20.45 -41.11
N LEU A 137 -16.31 19.40 -40.33
CA LEU A 137 -16.79 18.05 -40.62
C LEU A 137 -17.76 17.58 -39.54
N GLU A 138 -19.04 17.48 -39.89
CA GLU A 138 -20.08 16.95 -39.01
C GLU A 138 -20.60 15.61 -39.51
N HIS A 139 -19.98 14.52 -39.05
CA HIS A 139 -20.42 13.16 -39.35
C HIS A 139 -20.49 12.25 -38.14
N LYS A 140 -21.54 11.42 -38.07
CA LYS A 140 -21.76 10.47 -36.96
C LYS A 140 -20.61 9.47 -36.79
N TRP A 141 -19.91 9.11 -37.87
CA TRP A 141 -18.78 8.16 -37.81
C TRP A 141 -17.54 8.75 -37.15
N LEU A 142 -17.30 10.06 -37.28
CA LEU A 142 -16.18 10.77 -36.62
C LEU A 142 -16.33 10.68 -35.10
N ASN A 143 -17.54 10.90 -34.59
CA ASN A 143 -17.85 10.74 -33.17
C ASN A 143 -17.54 9.32 -32.65
N LYS A 144 -17.84 8.28 -33.44
CA LYS A 144 -17.51 6.89 -33.10
C LYS A 144 -16.00 6.64 -33.11
N SER A 145 -15.27 7.26 -34.03
CA SER A 145 -13.79 7.18 -34.08
C SER A 145 -13.16 7.76 -32.82
N VAL A 146 -13.56 8.97 -32.42
CA VAL A 146 -13.09 9.63 -31.20
C VAL A 146 -13.46 8.81 -29.96
N GLU A 147 -14.69 8.28 -29.88
CA GLU A 147 -15.10 7.43 -28.76
C GLU A 147 -14.24 6.16 -28.64
N ASN A 148 -13.92 5.53 -29.77
CA ASN A 148 -13.05 4.35 -29.78
C ASN A 148 -11.62 4.70 -29.37
N ALA A 149 -11.09 5.85 -29.79
CA ALA A 149 -9.79 6.34 -29.34
C ALA A 149 -9.78 6.51 -27.81
N GLN A 150 -10.78 7.20 -27.25
CA GLN A 150 -10.93 7.39 -25.79
C GLN A 150 -10.99 6.05 -25.05
N LYS A 151 -11.79 5.09 -25.52
CA LYS A 151 -11.88 3.75 -24.90
C LYS A 151 -10.54 3.02 -24.87
N LYS A 152 -9.74 3.11 -25.94
CA LYS A 152 -8.39 2.52 -25.98
C LYS A 152 -7.46 3.17 -24.95
N VAL A 153 -7.50 4.50 -24.81
CA VAL A 153 -6.67 5.20 -23.82
C VAL A 153 -7.09 4.81 -22.40
N GLU A 154 -8.39 4.78 -22.14
CA GLU A 154 -8.94 4.37 -20.84
C GLU A 154 -8.54 2.92 -20.50
N GLN A 155 -8.62 2.01 -21.47
CA GLN A 155 -8.19 0.62 -21.28
C GLN A 155 -6.68 0.53 -21.01
N ARG A 156 -5.84 1.27 -21.75
CA ARG A 156 -4.39 1.33 -21.51
C ARG A 156 -4.08 1.84 -20.10
N ASN A 157 -4.72 2.93 -19.69
CA ASN A 157 -4.54 3.51 -18.35
C ASN A 157 -5.06 2.57 -17.25
N TYR A 158 -6.17 1.89 -17.49
CA TYR A 158 -6.70 0.87 -16.59
C TYR A 158 -5.71 -0.27 -16.39
N LEU A 159 -5.16 -0.83 -17.47
CA LEU A 159 -4.15 -1.89 -17.39
C LEU A 159 -2.89 -1.43 -16.65
N GLY A 160 -2.42 -0.20 -16.92
CA GLY A 160 -1.28 0.38 -16.19
C GLY A 160 -1.55 0.51 -14.70
N ARG A 161 -2.73 1.01 -14.30
CA ARG A 161 -3.14 1.11 -12.90
C ARG A 161 -3.33 -0.25 -12.24
N LYS A 162 -3.92 -1.21 -12.96
CA LYS A 162 -4.10 -2.58 -12.48
C LYS A 162 -2.74 -3.21 -12.17
N HIS A 163 -1.78 -3.05 -13.09
CA HIS A 163 -0.42 -3.52 -12.88
C HIS A 163 0.20 -2.84 -11.65
N ILE A 164 0.11 -1.53 -11.48
CA ILE A 164 0.61 -0.85 -10.27
C ILE A 164 -0.04 -1.40 -8.99
N LEU A 165 -1.36 -1.58 -9.00
CA LEU A 165 -2.11 -2.13 -7.88
C LEU A 165 -1.64 -3.55 -7.50
N GLU A 166 -1.34 -4.40 -8.48
CA GLU A 166 -0.87 -5.77 -8.24
C GLU A 166 0.47 -5.83 -7.48
N TYR A 167 1.33 -4.82 -7.62
CA TYR A 167 2.57 -4.68 -6.82
C TYR A 167 2.28 -4.10 -5.44
N ASP A 168 1.45 -3.06 -5.39
CA ASP A 168 1.07 -2.41 -4.13
C ASP A 168 0.30 -3.38 -3.21
N ASP A 169 -0.47 -4.32 -3.76
CA ASP A 169 -1.17 -5.37 -3.01
C ASP A 169 -0.22 -6.27 -2.21
N VAL A 170 0.98 -6.56 -2.75
CA VAL A 170 2.01 -7.32 -2.02
C VAL A 170 2.46 -6.55 -0.79
N MET A 171 2.78 -5.26 -0.96
CA MET A 171 3.16 -4.38 0.14
C MET A 171 2.04 -4.20 1.16
N ASN A 172 0.79 -4.08 0.70
CA ASN A 172 -0.37 -3.95 1.58
C ASN A 172 -0.56 -5.19 2.45
N ASN A 173 -0.40 -6.39 1.87
CA ASN A 173 -0.48 -7.64 2.62
C ASN A 173 0.62 -7.75 3.67
N GLN A 174 1.88 -7.45 3.31
CA GLN A 174 3.00 -7.43 4.25
C GLN A 174 2.79 -6.40 5.37
N ARG A 175 2.36 -5.18 5.02
CA ARG A 175 2.04 -4.12 5.99
C ARG A 175 0.95 -4.57 6.96
N ALA A 176 -0.09 -5.23 6.48
CA ALA A 176 -1.17 -5.73 7.34
C ALA A 176 -0.65 -6.74 8.38
N VAL A 177 0.29 -7.62 8.00
CA VAL A 177 0.92 -8.57 8.92
C VAL A 177 1.81 -7.84 9.94
N VAL A 178 2.70 -6.95 9.49
CA VAL A 178 3.62 -6.22 10.37
C VAL A 178 2.87 -5.32 11.34
N TYR A 179 1.90 -4.55 10.85
CA TYR A 179 1.10 -3.68 11.71
C TYR A 179 0.16 -4.49 12.62
N GLY A 180 -0.32 -5.64 12.16
CA GLY A 180 -1.03 -6.59 13.01
C GLY A 180 -0.17 -7.09 14.16
N TYR A 181 1.10 -7.43 13.91
CA TYR A 181 2.06 -7.84 14.92
C TYR A 181 2.43 -6.69 15.87
N ARG A 182 2.78 -5.53 15.32
CA ARG A 182 3.10 -4.30 16.06
C ARG A 182 1.96 -3.89 16.99
N ASN A 183 0.72 -3.86 16.49
CA ASN A 183 -0.45 -3.50 17.30
C ASN A 183 -0.72 -4.51 18.41
N ARG A 184 -0.42 -5.79 18.19
CA ARG A 184 -0.53 -6.81 19.23
C ARG A 184 0.39 -6.47 20.40
N ILE A 185 1.66 -6.17 20.12
CA ILE A 185 2.64 -5.79 21.16
C ILE A 185 2.24 -4.52 21.91
N ILE A 186 1.65 -3.54 21.21
CA ILE A 186 1.15 -2.32 21.84
C ILE A 186 -0.04 -2.59 22.76
N GLN A 187 -0.92 -3.51 22.41
CA GLN A 187 -2.17 -3.78 23.12
C GLN A 187 -2.05 -4.85 24.20
N THR A 188 -1.08 -5.75 24.09
CA THR A 188 -0.87 -6.82 25.05
C THR A 188 -0.58 -6.25 26.45
N GLU A 189 -1.20 -6.83 27.47
CA GLU A 189 -0.95 -6.50 28.87
C GLU A 189 0.33 -7.18 29.39
N ASP A 190 0.68 -8.36 28.85
CA ASP A 190 1.85 -9.16 29.21
C ASP A 190 2.83 -9.35 28.01
N PRO A 191 3.77 -8.41 27.79
CA PRO A 191 4.81 -8.54 26.76
C PRO A 191 5.76 -9.72 26.99
N HIS A 192 5.91 -10.17 28.23
CA HIS A 192 6.85 -11.21 28.63
C HIS A 192 6.48 -12.55 28.00
N SER A 193 5.19 -12.91 28.01
CA SER A 193 4.71 -14.11 27.30
C SER A 193 5.06 -14.11 25.81
N MET A 194 5.05 -12.94 25.16
CA MET A 194 5.41 -12.81 23.74
C MET A 194 6.90 -13.06 23.53
N VAL A 195 7.76 -12.63 24.45
CA VAL A 195 9.21 -12.94 24.38
C VAL A 195 9.44 -14.44 24.49
N LEU A 196 8.76 -15.11 25.42
CA LEU A 196 8.87 -16.57 25.57
C LEU A 196 8.37 -17.30 24.32
N ASP A 197 7.28 -16.84 23.70
CA ASP A 197 6.79 -17.36 22.42
C ASP A 197 7.84 -17.16 21.30
N ILE A 198 8.50 -16.01 21.24
CA ILE A 198 9.58 -15.75 20.27
C ILE A 198 10.74 -16.73 20.48
N ILE A 199 11.13 -17.02 21.73
CA ILE A 199 12.18 -18.00 22.05
C ILE A 199 11.77 -19.41 21.58
N GLU A 200 10.51 -19.82 21.82
CA GLU A 200 9.99 -21.12 21.39
C GLU A 200 10.01 -21.28 19.87
N GLU A 201 9.75 -20.21 19.12
CA GLU A 201 9.72 -20.24 17.66
C GLU A 201 11.11 -20.13 17.03
N GLN A 202 12.00 -19.30 17.58
CA GLN A 202 13.29 -19.02 16.95
C GLN A 202 14.31 -20.14 17.11
N ILE A 203 14.35 -20.82 18.26
CA ILE A 203 15.35 -21.85 18.52
C ILE A 203 15.22 -23.03 17.52
N PRO A 204 14.02 -23.59 17.25
CA PRO A 204 13.85 -24.62 16.23
C PRO A 204 14.16 -24.11 14.82
N THR A 205 13.67 -22.92 14.44
CA THR A 205 13.94 -22.34 13.12
C THR A 205 15.43 -22.16 12.88
N LYS A 206 16.18 -21.74 13.91
CA LYS A 206 17.63 -21.61 13.78
C LYS A 206 18.34 -22.97 13.75
N ALA A 207 17.84 -23.95 14.50
CA ALA A 207 18.40 -25.30 14.48
C ALA A 207 18.33 -25.93 13.08
N GLU A 208 17.33 -25.59 12.26
CA GLU A 208 17.22 -26.04 10.86
C GLU A 208 18.47 -25.70 10.02
N GLU A 209 19.16 -24.60 10.31
CA GLU A 209 20.38 -24.19 9.61
C GLU A 209 21.61 -25.07 9.94
N PHE A 210 21.57 -25.80 11.06
CA PHE A 210 22.68 -26.64 11.54
C PHE A 210 22.48 -28.14 11.24
N PHE A 211 21.46 -28.49 10.46
CA PHE A 211 21.31 -29.87 10.00
C PHE A 211 22.33 -30.20 8.91
N ASN A 212 23.00 -31.33 9.08
CA ASN A 212 23.88 -31.87 8.06
C ASN A 212 23.07 -32.37 6.86
N PRO A 213 23.30 -31.85 5.64
CA PRO A 213 22.54 -32.24 4.44
C PRO A 213 22.65 -33.73 4.10
N ASP A 214 23.77 -34.36 4.46
CA ASP A 214 24.11 -35.73 4.08
C ASP A 214 23.63 -36.78 5.09
N SER A 215 23.66 -36.48 6.39
CA SER A 215 23.25 -37.42 7.46
C SER A 215 21.85 -37.15 7.99
N GLY A 216 21.32 -35.93 7.82
CA GLY A 216 20.07 -35.51 8.46
C GLY A 216 20.18 -35.33 9.97
N ASP A 217 21.41 -35.40 10.51
CA ASP A 217 21.70 -35.20 11.93
C ASP A 217 22.03 -33.73 12.20
N LEU A 218 21.57 -33.24 13.35
CA LEU A 218 21.90 -31.90 13.84
C LEU A 218 23.35 -31.85 14.32
N ASP A 219 24.13 -30.88 13.84
CA ASP A 219 25.44 -30.58 14.41
C ASP A 219 25.26 -29.87 15.76
N TYR A 220 25.20 -30.67 16.82
CA TYR A 220 24.99 -30.19 18.18
C TYR A 220 26.13 -29.31 18.70
N ASP A 221 27.36 -29.52 18.22
CA ASP A 221 28.52 -28.75 18.68
C ASP A 221 28.45 -27.33 18.10
N ALA A 222 28.22 -27.20 16.79
CA ALA A 222 28.05 -25.90 16.15
C ALA A 222 26.80 -25.16 16.66
N PHE A 223 25.70 -25.90 16.88
CA PHE A 223 24.48 -25.31 17.42
C PHE A 223 24.66 -24.84 18.87
N LEU A 224 25.36 -25.59 19.71
CA LEU A 224 25.67 -25.16 21.08
C LEU A 224 26.58 -23.93 21.12
N GLU A 225 27.56 -23.85 20.22
CA GLU A 225 28.42 -22.67 20.11
C GLU A 225 27.56 -21.43 19.81
N TRP A 226 26.65 -21.53 18.83
CA TRP A 226 25.70 -20.47 18.52
C TRP A 226 24.82 -20.10 19.72
N VAL A 227 24.22 -21.08 20.40
CA VAL A 227 23.39 -20.86 21.59
C VAL A 227 24.17 -20.13 22.68
N ASN A 228 25.42 -20.51 22.94
CA ASN A 228 26.25 -19.91 24.00
C ASN A 228 26.75 -18.51 23.65
N ILE A 229 26.90 -18.17 22.36
CA ILE A 229 27.25 -16.82 21.92
C ILE A 229 26.07 -15.86 22.12
N HIS A 230 24.86 -16.28 21.75
CA HIS A 230 23.68 -15.41 21.76
C HIS A 230 22.93 -15.41 23.10
N PHE A 231 23.03 -16.49 23.87
CA PHE A 231 22.31 -16.66 25.13
C PHE A 231 23.28 -17.01 26.28
N PRO A 232 23.15 -16.38 27.46
CA PRO A 232 24.03 -16.62 28.60
C PRO A 232 23.67 -17.92 29.34
N VAL A 233 23.71 -19.06 28.64
CA VAL A 233 23.30 -20.36 29.17
C VAL A 233 24.50 -21.19 29.65
N GLY A 234 25.66 -21.04 29.01
CA GLY A 234 26.91 -21.70 29.40
C GLY A 234 26.81 -23.23 29.37
N LEU A 235 26.19 -23.80 28.35
CA LEU A 235 26.01 -25.24 28.18
C LEU A 235 27.28 -25.88 27.62
N SER A 236 27.83 -26.87 28.31
CA SER A 236 28.84 -27.77 27.74
C SER A 236 28.17 -28.98 27.05
N PRO A 237 28.79 -29.58 26.02
CA PRO A 237 28.27 -30.80 25.37
C PRO A 237 28.02 -31.93 26.37
N GLU A 238 28.89 -32.07 27.37
CA GLU A 238 28.79 -33.06 28.45
C GLU A 238 27.57 -32.82 29.37
N ALA A 239 27.22 -31.57 29.65
CA ALA A 239 26.08 -31.22 30.51
C ALA A 239 24.73 -31.29 29.79
N ALA A 240 24.74 -31.31 28.45
CA ALA A 240 23.53 -31.35 27.64
C ALA A 240 23.01 -32.77 27.39
N GLU A 241 23.87 -33.79 27.48
CA GLU A 241 23.54 -35.22 27.32
C GLU A 241 22.71 -35.53 26.05
N PHE A 242 23.06 -34.91 24.91
CA PHE A 242 22.25 -34.97 23.68
C PHE A 242 22.04 -36.37 23.11
N GLU A 243 22.94 -37.32 23.39
CA GLU A 243 22.84 -38.72 22.96
C GLU A 243 21.67 -39.46 23.62
N THR A 244 21.11 -38.94 24.71
CA THR A 244 20.07 -39.62 25.49
C THR A 244 18.65 -39.32 25.01
N ARG A 245 18.45 -38.31 24.14
CA ARG A 245 17.12 -37.83 23.72
C ARG A 245 17.01 -37.74 22.20
N ASP A 246 15.77 -37.69 21.73
CA ASP A 246 15.46 -37.37 20.33
C ASP A 246 15.78 -35.91 20.01
N ILE A 247 15.93 -35.58 18.72
CA ILE A 247 16.23 -34.22 18.25
C ILE A 247 15.22 -33.22 18.80
N GLU A 248 13.93 -33.56 18.77
CA GLU A 248 12.87 -32.73 19.33
C GLU A 248 12.98 -32.55 20.85
N GLY A 249 13.38 -33.59 21.59
CA GLY A 249 13.61 -33.52 23.03
C GLY A 249 14.84 -32.71 23.41
N ASN A 250 15.87 -32.71 22.55
CA ASN A 250 17.05 -31.87 22.71
C ASN A 250 16.73 -30.38 22.46
N LEU A 251 15.92 -30.07 21.45
CA LEU A 251 15.45 -28.71 21.20
C LEU A 251 14.57 -28.20 22.35
N ASP A 252 13.60 -29.01 22.83
CA ASP A 252 12.79 -28.67 23.99
C ASP A 252 13.67 -28.37 25.23
N PHE A 253 14.72 -29.16 25.46
CA PHE A 253 15.64 -28.95 26.57
C PHE A 253 16.39 -27.61 26.47
N ILE A 254 16.89 -27.27 25.28
CA ILE A 254 17.57 -25.99 25.04
C ILE A 254 16.60 -24.82 25.22
N ILE A 255 15.39 -24.92 24.67
CA ILE A 255 14.34 -23.90 24.83
C ILE A 255 14.05 -23.63 26.31
N GLU A 256 13.80 -24.68 27.10
CA GLU A 256 13.53 -24.54 28.54
C GLU A 256 14.72 -23.93 29.28
N ARG A 257 15.95 -24.24 28.87
CA ARG A 257 17.14 -23.66 29.48
C ARG A 257 17.32 -22.18 29.14
N VAL A 258 17.05 -21.78 27.89
CA VAL A 258 17.09 -20.38 27.44
C VAL A 258 15.99 -19.57 28.14
N LYS A 259 14.76 -20.10 28.22
CA LYS A 259 13.67 -19.49 29.01
C LYS A 259 14.05 -19.34 30.47
N ALA A 260 14.65 -20.36 31.08
CA ALA A 260 15.09 -20.29 32.47
C ALA A 260 16.17 -19.21 32.67
N ALA A 261 17.10 -19.06 31.72
CA ALA A 261 18.11 -17.99 31.75
C ALA A 261 17.45 -16.60 31.63
N TYR A 262 16.46 -16.47 30.75
CA TYR A 262 15.71 -15.22 30.58
C TYR A 262 14.91 -14.86 31.83
N ASN A 263 14.19 -15.82 32.42
CA ASN A 263 13.41 -15.62 33.63
C ASN A 263 14.32 -15.29 34.83
N PHE A 264 15.50 -15.91 34.91
CA PHE A 264 16.49 -15.59 35.93
C PHE A 264 16.98 -14.14 35.80
N LYS A 265 17.19 -13.67 34.56
CA LYS A 265 17.53 -12.26 34.30
C LYS A 265 16.39 -11.33 34.73
N CYS A 266 15.16 -11.63 34.32
CA CYS A 266 13.98 -10.84 34.66
C CYS A 266 13.74 -10.74 36.18
N ALA A 267 14.06 -11.79 36.94
CA ALA A 267 13.92 -11.79 38.40
C ALA A 267 14.82 -10.79 39.14
N HIS A 268 15.87 -10.27 38.48
CA HIS A 268 16.79 -9.27 39.04
C HIS A 268 16.44 -7.84 38.62
N GLU A 269 15.38 -7.65 37.82
CA GLU A 269 14.93 -6.36 37.30
C GLU A 269 13.63 -5.92 37.98
N ASP A 270 13.30 -4.63 37.90
CA ASP A 270 12.03 -4.09 38.41
C ASP A 270 10.87 -4.50 37.47
N PRO A 271 9.81 -5.19 37.97
CA PRO A 271 8.69 -5.66 37.15
C PRO A 271 8.01 -4.55 36.33
N ASP A 272 7.81 -3.36 36.91
CA ASP A 272 7.11 -2.26 36.23
C ASP A 272 7.94 -1.67 35.06
N VAL A 273 9.27 -1.78 35.17
CA VAL A 273 10.22 -1.34 34.14
C VAL A 273 10.37 -2.40 33.06
N LEU A 274 10.39 -3.67 33.45
CA LEU A 274 10.62 -4.80 32.55
C LEU A 274 9.55 -4.88 31.45
N GLU A 275 8.27 -4.78 31.79
CA GLU A 275 7.18 -4.86 30.80
C GLU A 275 7.30 -3.75 29.74
N ASN A 276 7.60 -2.53 30.17
CA ASN A 276 7.76 -1.38 29.28
C ASN A 276 9.02 -1.50 28.43
N LEU A 277 10.09 -2.08 29.00
CA LEU A 277 11.35 -2.30 28.32
C LEU A 277 11.22 -3.38 27.24
N GLU A 278 10.62 -4.52 27.56
CA GLU A 278 10.34 -5.61 26.61
C GLU A 278 9.51 -5.09 25.44
N ARG A 279 8.41 -4.39 25.73
CA ARG A 279 7.54 -3.77 24.72
C ARG A 279 8.31 -2.80 23.84
N TYR A 280 9.11 -1.91 24.44
CA TYR A 280 9.88 -0.92 23.72
C TYR A 280 10.92 -1.57 22.79
N ILE A 281 11.68 -2.55 23.29
CA ILE A 281 12.71 -3.22 22.50
C ILE A 281 12.10 -3.92 21.29
N ILE A 282 10.99 -4.64 21.47
CA ILE A 282 10.34 -5.32 20.35
C ILE A 282 9.82 -4.29 19.33
N LEU A 283 9.15 -3.23 19.78
CA LEU A 283 8.62 -2.20 18.88
C LEU A 283 9.72 -1.47 18.11
N LYS A 284 10.82 -1.13 18.78
CA LYS A 284 11.97 -0.48 18.15
C LYS A 284 12.55 -1.36 17.04
N ASN A 285 12.77 -2.65 17.32
CA ASN A 285 13.29 -3.59 16.33
C ASN A 285 12.34 -3.79 15.14
N ILE A 286 11.02 -3.83 15.38
CA ILE A 286 10.02 -3.86 14.30
C ILE A 286 10.12 -2.62 13.42
N ASP A 287 10.17 -1.44 14.02
CA ASP A 287 10.16 -0.17 13.28
C ASP A 287 11.45 0.00 12.46
N GLU A 288 12.62 -0.31 13.03
CA GLU A 288 13.91 -0.27 12.33
C GLU A 288 13.95 -1.25 11.15
N ALA A 289 13.59 -2.51 11.38
CA ALA A 289 13.62 -3.54 10.34
C ALA A 289 12.56 -3.28 9.24
N TRP A 290 11.39 -2.75 9.62
CA TRP A 290 10.36 -2.40 8.63
C TRP A 290 10.83 -1.27 7.71
N ILE A 291 11.51 -0.25 8.23
CA ILE A 291 12.08 0.83 7.41
C ILE A 291 13.09 0.26 6.41
N GLU A 292 13.99 -0.61 6.85
CA GLU A 292 14.96 -1.28 5.97
C GLU A 292 14.26 -2.09 4.88
N HIS A 293 13.25 -2.88 5.24
CA HIS A 293 12.42 -3.64 4.30
C HIS A 293 11.75 -2.75 3.24
N LEU A 294 11.27 -1.56 3.61
CA LEU A 294 10.68 -0.62 2.63
C LEU A 294 11.70 -0.18 1.58
N TYR A 295 12.96 0.07 1.97
CA TYR A 295 14.02 0.40 1.03
C TYR A 295 14.38 -0.78 0.13
N GLU A 296 14.48 -1.98 0.69
CA GLU A 296 14.76 -3.20 -0.09
C GLU A 296 13.64 -3.48 -1.11
N MET A 297 12.38 -3.30 -0.71
CA MET A 297 11.23 -3.50 -1.58
C MET A 297 11.15 -2.49 -2.72
N ASP A 298 11.59 -1.24 -2.50
CA ASP A 298 11.70 -0.23 -3.55
C ASP A 298 12.82 -0.59 -4.55
N GLY A 299 14.00 -0.98 -4.05
CA GLY A 299 15.09 -1.48 -4.89
C GLY A 299 14.71 -2.74 -5.68
N LEU A 300 13.94 -3.65 -5.07
CA LEU A 300 13.38 -4.81 -5.76
C LEU A 300 12.43 -4.39 -6.88
N ARG A 301 11.54 -3.42 -6.62
CA ARG A 301 10.57 -2.92 -7.61
C ARG A 301 11.26 -2.29 -8.83
N GLU A 302 12.36 -1.57 -8.64
CA GLU A 302 13.15 -1.01 -9.74
C GLU A 302 13.88 -2.10 -10.54
N SER A 303 14.52 -3.04 -9.84
CA SER A 303 15.34 -4.08 -10.48
C SER A 303 14.54 -5.17 -11.19
N ILE A 304 13.30 -5.44 -10.75
CA ILE A 304 12.47 -6.52 -11.31
C ILE A 304 12.09 -6.27 -12.78
N GLY A 305 12.11 -5.02 -13.23
CA GLY A 305 11.90 -4.67 -14.64
C GLY A 305 12.86 -5.40 -15.59
N ASN A 306 14.07 -5.72 -15.13
CA ASN A 306 15.09 -6.41 -15.92
C ASN A 306 14.76 -7.89 -16.19
N TYR A 307 13.88 -8.51 -15.40
CA TYR A 307 13.48 -9.91 -15.59
C TYR A 307 12.68 -10.11 -16.87
N ARG A 308 12.14 -9.03 -17.46
CA ARG A 308 11.53 -9.05 -18.79
C ARG A 308 12.51 -9.50 -19.87
N TYR A 309 13.80 -9.18 -19.73
CA TYR A 309 14.83 -9.63 -20.67
C TYR A 309 15.05 -11.15 -20.61
N ALA A 310 14.85 -11.74 -19.43
CA ALA A 310 14.93 -13.18 -19.22
C ALA A 310 13.65 -13.93 -19.61
N GLN A 311 12.67 -13.26 -20.24
CA GLN A 311 11.35 -13.83 -20.59
C GLN A 311 10.58 -14.39 -19.39
N LYS A 312 10.90 -13.93 -18.19
CA LYS A 312 10.18 -14.24 -16.96
C LYS A 312 9.14 -13.17 -16.68
N ASP A 313 8.02 -13.56 -16.06
CA ASP A 313 6.99 -12.60 -15.63
C ASP A 313 7.51 -11.82 -14.41
N PRO A 314 7.73 -10.49 -14.52
CA PRO A 314 8.24 -9.70 -13.41
C PRO A 314 7.32 -9.67 -12.20
N LEU A 315 6.00 -9.81 -12.36
CA LEU A 315 5.08 -9.77 -11.23
C LEU A 315 5.21 -11.04 -10.38
N VAL A 316 5.39 -12.19 -11.03
CA VAL A 316 5.56 -13.47 -10.33
C VAL A 316 6.90 -13.49 -9.61
N GLU A 317 7.97 -13.08 -10.29
CA GLU A 317 9.31 -13.00 -9.69
C GLU A 317 9.36 -11.96 -8.55
N TYR A 318 8.65 -10.83 -8.68
CA TYR A 318 8.49 -9.86 -7.60
C TYR A 318 7.84 -10.49 -6.37
N LYS A 319 6.73 -11.22 -6.54
CA LYS A 319 6.01 -11.86 -5.43
C LYS A 319 6.86 -12.89 -4.71
N LEU A 320 7.61 -13.71 -5.44
CA LEU A 320 8.50 -14.73 -4.86
C LEU A 320 9.61 -14.08 -4.04
N LYS A 321 10.35 -13.14 -4.63
CA LYS A 321 11.44 -12.44 -3.93
C LYS A 321 10.95 -11.59 -2.77
N ALA A 322 9.81 -10.90 -2.95
CA ALA A 322 9.19 -10.13 -1.88
C ALA A 322 8.79 -11.01 -0.69
N TYR A 323 8.36 -12.25 -0.95
CA TYR A 323 8.08 -13.22 0.11
C TYR A 323 9.36 -13.64 0.83
N GLU A 324 10.43 -13.97 0.10
CA GLU A 324 11.74 -14.33 0.68
C GLU A 324 12.31 -13.20 1.57
N ILE A 325 12.30 -11.96 1.07
CA ILE A 325 12.73 -10.79 1.84
C ILE A 325 11.85 -10.60 3.08
N PHE A 326 10.53 -10.76 2.94
CA PHE A 326 9.60 -10.60 4.04
C PHE A 326 9.74 -11.68 5.12
N THR A 327 10.01 -12.93 4.76
CA THR A 327 10.32 -13.98 5.74
C THR A 327 11.61 -13.64 6.48
N GLY A 328 12.65 -13.20 5.76
CA GLY A 328 13.90 -12.73 6.36
C GLY A 328 13.70 -11.55 7.31
N LEU A 329 12.83 -10.60 6.97
CA LEU A 329 12.44 -9.50 7.87
C LEU A 329 11.85 -10.03 9.18
N MET A 330 10.88 -10.95 9.11
CA MET A 330 10.19 -11.46 10.30
C MET A 330 11.10 -12.29 11.21
N ASP A 331 12.06 -13.02 10.62
CA ASP A 331 13.13 -13.70 11.37
C ASP A 331 14.12 -12.68 11.95
N GLY A 332 14.52 -11.66 11.18
CA GLY A 332 15.42 -10.58 11.62
C GLY A 332 14.87 -9.82 12.82
N ILE A 333 13.60 -9.41 12.77
CA ILE A 333 12.91 -8.74 13.90
C ILE A 333 13.01 -9.57 15.17
N ARG A 334 12.73 -10.88 15.09
CA ARG A 334 12.72 -11.78 16.25
C ARG A 334 14.14 -11.98 16.80
N ASN A 335 15.12 -12.23 15.94
CA ASN A 335 16.51 -12.41 16.34
C ASN A 335 17.10 -11.14 16.98
N SER A 336 16.93 -9.98 16.34
CA SER A 336 17.44 -8.70 16.88
C SER A 336 16.74 -8.31 18.18
N ALA A 337 15.45 -8.62 18.33
CA ALA A 337 14.74 -8.43 19.59
C ALA A 337 15.33 -9.32 20.69
N LEU A 338 15.54 -10.62 20.44
CA LEU A 338 16.15 -11.53 21.43
C LEU A 338 17.58 -11.09 21.79
N GLU A 339 18.43 -10.78 20.82
CA GLU A 339 19.80 -10.35 21.07
C GLU A 339 19.85 -9.06 21.92
N THR A 340 19.00 -8.08 21.59
CA THR A 340 18.89 -6.84 22.37
C THR A 340 18.38 -7.14 23.79
N LEU A 341 17.37 -8.01 23.92
CA LEU A 341 16.79 -8.38 25.21
C LEU A 341 17.77 -9.15 26.09
N PHE A 342 18.66 -9.99 25.55
CA PHE A 342 19.66 -10.72 26.33
C PHE A 342 20.90 -9.88 26.64
N SER A 343 21.35 -9.02 25.72
CA SER A 343 22.53 -8.16 25.91
C SER A 343 22.30 -7.00 26.88
N LEU A 344 21.08 -6.43 26.93
CA LEU A 344 20.80 -5.27 27.77
C LEU A 344 20.67 -5.68 29.24
N THR A 345 21.66 -5.39 30.07
CA THR A 345 21.57 -5.59 31.53
C THR A 345 21.39 -4.24 32.21
N THR A 346 20.24 -3.98 32.83
CA THR A 346 19.95 -2.73 33.53
C THR A 346 20.51 -2.78 34.94
N GLN A 347 21.86 -2.74 35.06
CA GLN A 347 22.51 -2.81 36.38
C GLN A 347 22.29 -1.57 37.26
N ARG A 348 21.78 -0.45 36.72
CA ARG A 348 21.51 0.78 37.49
C ARG A 348 20.21 1.50 37.08
N PRO A 349 19.43 2.04 38.03
CA PRO A 349 18.24 2.86 37.76
C PRO A 349 18.52 4.12 36.92
N GLU A 350 19.75 4.64 36.95
CA GLU A 350 20.17 5.81 36.17
C GLU A 350 20.26 5.51 34.66
N ASP A 351 20.61 4.27 34.29
CA ASP A 351 20.66 3.85 32.88
C ASP A 351 19.26 3.80 32.27
N TYR A 352 18.25 3.44 33.08
CA TYR A 352 16.84 3.53 32.69
C TYR A 352 16.40 4.97 32.45
N GLN A 353 16.75 5.91 33.32
CA GLN A 353 16.42 7.33 33.09
C GLN A 353 17.08 7.87 31.81
N ASN A 354 18.29 7.42 31.49
CA ASN A 354 18.96 7.79 30.24
C ASN A 354 18.28 7.16 29.01
N ILE A 355 17.83 5.90 29.10
CA ILE A 355 17.06 5.23 28.04
C ILE A 355 15.69 5.91 27.86
N MET A 356 14.96 6.17 28.94
CA MET A 356 13.67 6.87 28.92
C MET A 356 13.78 8.32 28.45
N ARG A 357 14.90 9.00 28.73
CA ARG A 357 15.18 10.36 28.27
C ARG A 357 15.55 10.40 26.78
N ASN A 358 16.18 9.34 26.27
CA ASN A 358 16.46 9.15 24.84
C ASN A 358 15.30 8.47 24.10
N MET A 359 14.29 7.99 24.82
CA MET A 359 13.04 7.48 24.25
C MET A 359 12.31 8.66 23.60
N PRO A 360 12.00 8.60 22.30
CA PRO A 360 11.17 9.63 21.70
C PRO A 360 9.83 9.64 22.44
N GLN A 361 9.47 10.75 23.10
CA GLN A 361 8.15 10.93 23.74
C GLN A 361 6.98 10.87 22.75
N ASN A 362 7.25 10.62 21.47
CA ASN A 362 6.28 10.48 20.39
C ASN A 362 5.70 9.06 20.25
N LEU A 363 5.76 8.20 21.27
CA LEU A 363 5.08 6.89 21.20
C LEU A 363 3.54 7.02 21.12
N SER A 364 2.97 8.18 21.42
CA SER A 364 1.52 8.43 21.36
C SER A 364 1.06 9.36 20.23
N SER A 365 1.96 9.90 19.41
CA SER A 365 1.62 10.93 18.39
C SER A 365 2.05 10.55 16.97
N ASN A 366 2.13 9.26 16.64
CA ASN A 366 2.42 8.82 15.27
C ASN A 366 1.19 8.78 14.35
N THR A 367 0.05 9.35 14.78
CA THR A 367 -1.04 9.71 13.86
C THR A 367 -0.63 10.81 12.88
N ASP A 368 0.42 11.58 13.15
CA ASP A 368 0.79 12.74 12.33
C ASP A 368 1.75 12.44 11.17
N ILE A 369 2.49 11.32 11.19
CA ILE A 369 3.32 10.92 10.02
C ILE A 369 2.43 10.49 8.84
N LEU A 370 1.25 9.93 9.13
CA LEU A 370 0.23 9.68 8.10
C LEU A 370 -0.44 10.97 7.63
N SER A 371 -0.45 12.05 8.43
CA SER A 371 -1.04 13.34 8.06
C SER A 371 -0.15 14.13 7.09
N ASP A 372 1.17 14.02 7.21
CA ASP A 372 2.12 14.74 6.36
C ASP A 372 2.34 14.03 5.00
N PHE A 373 2.14 12.71 4.95
CA PHE A 373 2.02 11.97 3.68
C PHE A 373 0.59 12.00 3.09
N ALA A 374 -0.42 12.40 3.88
CA ALA A 374 -1.80 12.63 3.43
C ALA A 374 -2.12 14.11 3.16
N GLY A 375 -1.10 14.96 3.03
CA GLY A 375 -1.19 16.31 2.49
C GLY A 375 -1.45 16.33 0.98
N SER A 376 -2.43 15.56 0.50
CA SER A 376 -3.10 15.82 -0.77
C SER A 376 -4.51 15.24 -0.74
N ASP A 377 -5.48 16.15 -0.72
CA ASP A 377 -6.91 15.88 -0.85
C ASP A 377 -7.19 14.95 -2.05
N GLY A 378 -7.45 13.66 -1.80
CA GLY A 378 -7.58 12.72 -2.90
C GLY A 378 -8.31 11.41 -2.68
N LEU A 379 -8.62 10.97 -1.44
CA LEU A 379 -9.13 9.60 -1.23
C LEU A 379 -10.41 9.46 -0.39
N ALA A 380 -11.00 10.53 0.12
CA ALA A 380 -12.25 10.44 0.89
C ALA A 380 -13.53 10.14 0.07
N ALA A 381 -13.43 9.92 -1.24
CA ALA A 381 -14.60 9.75 -2.13
C ALA A 381 -14.70 8.38 -2.84
N ALA A 382 -13.93 7.37 -2.41
CA ALA A 382 -13.97 6.02 -3.00
C ALA A 382 -14.78 4.99 -2.18
N SER A 383 -15.25 5.33 -0.99
CA SER A 383 -15.85 4.37 -0.04
C SER A 383 -17.37 4.20 -0.16
N ALA A 384 -18.06 4.92 -1.06
CA ALA A 384 -19.53 4.99 -1.02
C ALA A 384 -20.28 4.25 -2.13
N HIS A 385 -19.63 3.58 -3.10
CA HIS A 385 -20.32 2.99 -4.27
C HIS A 385 -20.03 1.50 -4.56
N ALA A 386 -19.60 0.73 -3.56
CA ALA A 386 -19.41 -0.72 -3.71
C ALA A 386 -20.65 -1.55 -3.29
N ALA A 387 -21.86 -1.02 -3.51
CA ALA A 387 -23.10 -1.78 -3.33
C ALA A 387 -23.76 -2.01 -4.70
N ALA A 388 -23.99 -3.29 -5.02
CA ALA A 388 -24.72 -3.84 -6.17
C ALA A 388 -23.91 -4.15 -7.45
N ASN A 389 -23.26 -5.32 -7.47
CA ASN A 389 -23.24 -6.17 -8.67
C ASN A 389 -23.15 -7.67 -8.30
N PRO A 390 -23.99 -8.60 -8.82
CA PRO A 390 -24.13 -9.98 -8.29
C PRO A 390 -23.19 -11.06 -8.86
N GLN A 391 -22.16 -10.71 -9.63
CA GLN A 391 -21.17 -11.69 -10.11
C GLN A 391 -19.75 -11.12 -10.01
N ALA A 392 -19.08 -11.41 -8.91
CA ALA A 392 -17.63 -11.31 -8.76
C ALA A 392 -17.06 -12.72 -8.56
N PRO A 393 -15.90 -13.07 -9.15
CA PRO A 393 -15.21 -14.31 -8.81
C PRO A 393 -14.87 -14.29 -7.32
N ALA A 394 -15.05 -15.44 -6.65
CA ALA A 394 -14.91 -15.58 -5.21
C ALA A 394 -13.59 -14.96 -4.73
N GLN A 395 -13.69 -13.96 -3.86
CA GLN A 395 -12.54 -13.43 -3.13
C GLN A 395 -11.85 -14.59 -2.41
N PRO A 396 -10.52 -14.70 -2.43
CA PRO A 396 -9.83 -15.63 -1.55
C PRO A 396 -10.20 -15.23 -0.12
N GLN A 397 -10.90 -16.12 0.59
CA GLN A 397 -11.21 -15.92 1.99
C GLN A 397 -9.87 -15.86 2.74
N ILE A 398 -9.54 -14.66 3.21
CA ILE A 398 -8.47 -14.47 4.18
C ILE A 398 -8.95 -15.18 5.45
N THR A 399 -8.47 -16.39 5.67
CA THR A 399 -8.53 -17.03 6.98
C THR A 399 -7.59 -16.26 7.89
N LEU A 400 -8.11 -15.18 8.49
CA LEU A 400 -7.50 -14.61 9.69
C LEU A 400 -7.34 -15.77 10.68
N PRO A 401 -6.16 -15.93 11.33
CA PRO A 401 -6.01 -16.95 12.36
C PRO A 401 -7.12 -16.76 13.40
N ILE A 402 -7.85 -17.84 13.65
CA ILE A 402 -8.99 -17.87 14.56
C ILE A 402 -8.54 -17.26 15.89
N LYS A 403 -9.22 -16.19 16.33
CA LYS A 403 -9.08 -15.67 17.68
C LYS A 403 -9.49 -16.81 18.63
N ARG A 404 -8.52 -17.48 19.24
CA ARG A 404 -8.80 -18.54 20.21
C ARG A 404 -9.39 -17.90 21.45
N GLU A 405 -10.59 -18.31 21.82
CA GLU A 405 -11.22 -17.90 23.09
C GLU A 405 -10.56 -18.58 24.31
N GLU A 406 -9.78 -19.63 24.07
CA GLU A 406 -9.07 -20.39 25.10
C GLU A 406 -7.53 -20.28 24.93
N PRO A 407 -6.75 -20.32 26.03
CA PRO A 407 -5.29 -20.29 25.96
C PRO A 407 -4.73 -21.42 25.09
N LYS A 408 -3.64 -21.15 24.37
CA LYS A 408 -2.92 -22.14 23.55
C LYS A 408 -2.50 -23.30 24.46
N VAL A 409 -3.11 -24.47 24.25
CA VAL A 409 -2.73 -25.69 24.97
C VAL A 409 -1.26 -25.98 24.65
N GLY A 410 -0.42 -25.89 25.66
CA GLY A 410 1.00 -26.16 25.57
C GLY A 410 1.26 -27.63 25.23
N ARG A 411 2.41 -27.91 24.61
CA ARG A 411 2.81 -29.26 24.17
C ARG A 411 2.72 -30.33 25.29
N ASN A 412 2.89 -29.90 26.54
CA ASN A 412 2.88 -30.75 27.74
C ASN A 412 1.57 -30.70 28.56
N ASP A 413 0.60 -29.86 28.18
CA ASP A 413 -0.67 -29.71 28.89
C ASP A 413 -1.60 -30.92 28.68
N PRO A 414 -2.55 -31.18 29.60
CA PRO A 414 -3.56 -32.21 29.39
C PRO A 414 -4.33 -31.95 28.09
N CYS A 415 -4.40 -32.96 27.23
CA CYS A 415 -4.97 -32.79 25.90
C CYS A 415 -6.48 -32.51 26.00
N PRO A 416 -6.99 -31.47 25.30
CA PRO A 416 -8.42 -31.11 25.30
C PRO A 416 -9.33 -32.21 24.72
N CYS A 417 -8.74 -33.26 24.11
CA CYS A 417 -9.43 -34.48 23.68
C CYS A 417 -10.03 -35.31 24.84
N GLY A 418 -9.81 -34.93 26.12
CA GLY A 418 -10.34 -35.64 27.29
C GLY A 418 -9.66 -36.98 27.58
N SER A 419 -8.54 -37.29 26.91
CA SER A 419 -7.87 -38.61 26.99
C SER A 419 -7.03 -38.82 28.26
N GLY A 420 -6.88 -37.80 29.11
CA GLY A 420 -5.99 -37.83 30.29
C GLY A 420 -4.49 -37.87 29.96
N LYS A 421 -4.10 -37.80 28.68
CA LYS A 421 -2.70 -37.78 28.22
C LYS A 421 -2.26 -36.36 27.85
N LYS A 422 -0.96 -36.07 27.93
CA LYS A 422 -0.37 -34.79 27.46
C LYS A 422 -0.65 -34.57 25.97
N TYR A 423 -0.85 -33.31 25.54
CA TYR A 423 -1.21 -32.93 24.17
C TYR A 423 -0.35 -33.60 23.10
N LYS A 424 0.98 -33.60 23.28
CA LYS A 424 1.95 -34.26 22.38
C LYS A 424 1.79 -35.78 22.21
N LYS A 425 1.11 -36.46 23.14
CA LYS A 425 0.83 -37.91 23.09
C LYS A 425 -0.61 -38.26 22.66
N CYS A 426 -1.47 -37.25 22.43
CA CYS A 426 -2.83 -37.40 21.87
C CYS A 426 -2.90 -36.65 20.52
N CYS A 427 -3.53 -35.47 20.49
CA CYS A 427 -3.81 -34.73 19.26
C CYS A 427 -2.60 -34.03 18.65
N GLY A 428 -1.55 -33.78 19.42
CA GLY A 428 -0.29 -33.18 18.94
C GLY A 428 0.76 -34.22 18.53
N LYS A 429 0.36 -35.48 18.33
CA LYS A 429 1.29 -36.57 17.98
C LYS A 429 1.63 -36.48 16.49
N ILE A 430 2.86 -36.11 16.17
CA ILE A 430 3.38 -36.15 14.80
C ILE A 430 3.67 -37.62 14.47
N SER A 431 2.81 -38.25 13.67
CA SER A 431 3.12 -39.56 13.09
C SER A 431 4.05 -39.33 11.92
N ALA A 432 5.28 -39.86 12.00
CA ALA A 432 6.17 -39.99 10.84
C ALA A 432 5.47 -40.87 9.80
N GLY A 433 4.91 -40.23 8.78
CA GLY A 433 4.33 -40.88 7.61
C GLY A 433 5.27 -40.73 6.44
N VAL A 434 5.86 -41.87 6.04
CA VAL A 434 6.49 -42.28 4.77
C VAL A 434 7.07 -41.19 3.88
#